data_AF-A0A969VSJ1-F1
#
_entry.id   AF-A0A969VSJ1-F1
#
_cell.length_a   1.000
_cell.length_b   1.000
_cell.length_c   1.000
_cell.angle_alpha   90.00
_cell.angle_beta   90.00
_cell.angle_gamma   90.00
#
_symmetry.space_group_name_H-M   'P 1'
#
loop_
_entity.id
_entity.type
_entity.pdbx_description
1 polymer ?
#
loop_
_entity_poly.entity_id
_entity_poly.type
_entity_poly.pdbx_seq_one_letter_code
_entity_poly.pdbx_strand_id
1 'polypeptide(L)'
;MKKKTFTLGIFGGGQLGKFLVESANKLNIRTFVFTDSTDSPAIYYCDDFIISSYKDKKKLDFFIKNIDLATFEFENIPFKTLDYVEKKINVSPNPSIIKTLQDRLK
;
A
#
# COMPACT_ATOMS: atom_id res chain seq x y z
N MET A 1 -20.98 20.67 1.91
CA MET A 1 -20.23 19.64 1.15
C MET A 1 -19.58 18.70 2.17
N LYS A 2 -19.79 17.38 2.11
CA LYS A 2 -19.12 16.44 3.03
C LYS A 2 -17.60 16.49 2.76
N LYS A 3 -16.81 16.69 3.81
CA LYS A 3 -15.33 16.67 3.74
C LYS A 3 -14.91 15.29 3.21
N LYS A 4 -14.09 15.24 2.16
CA LYS A 4 -13.54 13.98 1.64
C LYS A 4 -12.72 13.33 2.76
N THR A 5 -13.04 12.07 3.10
CA THR A 5 -12.26 11.30 4.08
C THR A 5 -10.94 10.90 3.45
N PHE A 6 -9.82 11.23 4.12
CA PHE A 6 -8.49 10.85 3.66
C PHE A 6 -8.29 9.34 3.80
N THR A 7 -7.80 8.69 2.75
CA THR A 7 -7.56 7.24 2.71
C THR A 7 -6.10 6.92 2.44
N LEU A 8 -5.46 6.21 3.38
CA LEU A 8 -4.11 5.71 3.27
C LEU A 8 -4.12 4.32 2.59
N GLY A 9 -3.45 4.23 1.44
CA GLY A 9 -3.19 2.97 0.76
C GLY A 9 -1.93 2.31 1.29
N ILE A 10 -2.00 1.03 1.64
CA ILE A 10 -0.88 0.24 2.17
C ILE A 10 -0.63 -0.96 1.25
N PHE A 11 0.56 -1.02 0.64
CA PHE A 11 1.02 -2.21 -0.09
C PHE A 11 1.70 -3.19 0.87
N GLY A 12 1.15 -4.40 0.94
CA GLY A 12 1.55 -5.43 1.91
C GLY A 12 0.49 -5.58 3.00
N GLY A 13 0.15 -6.82 3.31
CA GLY A 13 -0.87 -7.17 4.30
C GLY A 13 -0.36 -7.95 5.50
N GLY A 14 0.95 -8.02 5.70
CA GLY A 14 1.61 -8.75 6.77
C GLY A 14 1.52 -8.06 8.13
N GLN A 15 2.33 -8.52 9.09
CA GLN A 15 2.29 -8.03 10.48
C GLN A 15 2.66 -6.54 10.60
N LEU A 16 3.60 -6.08 9.76
CA LEU A 16 4.00 -4.67 9.74
C LEU A 16 2.89 -3.82 9.12
N GLY A 17 2.23 -4.32 8.07
CA GLY A 17 1.02 -3.72 7.50
C GLY A 17 -0.10 -3.60 8.53
N LYS A 18 -0.30 -4.65 9.36
CA LYS A 18 -1.26 -4.62 10.48
C LYS A 18 -0.94 -3.48 11.45
N PHE A 19 0.32 -3.34 11.88
CA PHE A 19 0.69 -2.27 12.81
C PHE A 19 0.52 -0.87 12.22
N LEU A 20 0.74 -0.70 10.91
CA LEU A 20 0.42 0.55 10.19
C LEU A 20 -1.08 0.84 10.22
N VAL A 21 -1.91 -0.16 9.91
CA VAL A 21 -3.37 -0.05 9.95
C VAL A 21 -3.87 0.33 11.35
N GLU A 22 -3.44 -0.39 12.39
CA GLU A 22 -3.84 -0.10 13.77
C GLU A 22 -3.41 1.30 14.21
N SER A 23 -2.25 1.78 13.76
CA SER A 23 -1.78 3.13 14.04
C SER A 23 -2.59 4.20 13.30
N ALA A 24 -2.94 3.97 12.03
CA ALA A 24 -3.80 4.84 11.25
C ALA A 24 -5.22 4.93 11.85
N ASN A 25 -5.77 3.80 12.32
CA ASN A 25 -7.07 3.74 12.98
C ASN A 25 -7.12 4.62 14.25
N LYS A 26 -6.05 4.62 15.07
CA LYS A 26 -5.93 5.51 16.24
C LYS A 26 -5.97 7.00 15.88
N LEU A 27 -5.61 7.34 14.65
CA LEU A 27 -5.64 8.71 14.11
C LEU A 27 -6.91 9.00 13.30
N ASN A 28 -7.88 8.07 13.26
CA ASN A 28 -9.09 8.15 12.44
C ASN A 28 -8.80 8.32 10.93
N ILE A 29 -7.73 7.69 10.45
CA ILE A 29 -7.38 7.64 9.02
C ILE A 29 -7.95 6.37 8.42
N ARG A 30 -8.72 6.48 7.34
CA ARG A 30 -9.23 5.32 6.58
C ARG A 30 -8.06 4.58 5.94
N THR A 31 -8.09 3.26 5.93
CA THR A 31 -7.02 2.43 5.34
C THR A 31 -7.55 1.49 4.25
N PHE A 32 -6.77 1.35 3.18
CA PHE A 32 -7.02 0.41 2.10
C PHE A 32 -5.77 -0.44 1.87
N VAL A 33 -5.86 -1.76 2.10
CA VAL A 33 -4.72 -2.69 1.96
C VAL A 33 -4.71 -3.36 0.58
N PHE A 34 -3.55 -3.40 -0.08
CA PHE A 34 -3.32 -4.21 -1.28
C PHE A 34 -2.27 -5.29 -0.99
N THR A 35 -2.66 -6.55 -1.11
CA THR A 35 -1.80 -7.71 -0.82
C THR A 35 -1.96 -8.77 -1.90
N ASP A 36 -0.94 -9.59 -2.13
CA ASP A 36 -1.03 -10.78 -2.98
C ASP A 36 -1.20 -12.09 -2.18
N SER A 37 -1.23 -12.00 -0.85
CA SER A 37 -1.42 -13.13 0.06
C SER A 37 -2.82 -13.14 0.67
N THR A 38 -3.45 -14.32 0.69
CA THR A 38 -4.70 -14.57 1.44
C THR A 38 -4.47 -14.68 2.95
N ASP A 39 -3.24 -14.99 3.36
CA ASP A 39 -2.83 -15.01 4.77
C ASP A 39 -2.19 -13.66 5.15
N SER A 40 -3.04 -12.63 5.18
CA SER A 40 -2.62 -11.24 5.40
C SER A 40 -3.30 -10.67 6.65
N PRO A 41 -2.64 -10.63 7.83
CA PRO A 41 -3.26 -10.17 9.07
C PRO A 41 -3.81 -8.74 9.01
N ALA A 42 -3.25 -7.85 8.18
CA ALA A 42 -3.71 -6.46 8.06
C ALA A 42 -5.16 -6.34 7.55
N ILE A 43 -5.63 -7.30 6.74
CA ILE A 43 -6.96 -7.23 6.09
C ILE A 43 -8.11 -7.30 7.08
N TYR A 44 -7.86 -7.84 8.28
CA TYR A 44 -8.87 -7.96 9.33
C TYR A 44 -9.08 -6.67 10.14
N TYR A 45 -8.19 -5.67 9.97
CA TYR A 45 -8.20 -4.43 10.75
C TYR A 45 -8.36 -3.18 9.89
N CYS A 46 -8.27 -3.31 8.55
CA CYS A 46 -8.41 -2.19 7.62
C CYS A 46 -9.86 -1.98 7.19
N ASP A 47 -10.15 -0.84 6.58
CA ASP A 47 -11.50 -0.54 6.09
C ASP A 47 -11.84 -1.27 4.78
N ASP A 48 -10.89 -1.36 3.86
CA ASP A 48 -11.02 -2.04 2.58
C ASP A 48 -9.76 -2.84 2.26
N PHE A 49 -9.87 -3.88 1.44
CA PHE A 49 -8.71 -4.62 0.96
C PHE A 49 -8.89 -5.20 -0.46
N ILE A 50 -7.76 -5.42 -1.13
CA ILE A 50 -7.66 -6.16 -2.39
C ILE A 50 -6.63 -7.27 -2.20
N ILE A 51 -7.05 -8.50 -2.49
CA ILE A 51 -6.14 -9.64 -2.65
C ILE A 51 -5.97 -9.88 -4.15
N SER A 52 -4.79 -9.55 -4.68
CA SER A 52 -4.46 -9.69 -6.09
C SER A 52 -2.95 -9.62 -6.30
N SER A 53 -2.46 -10.17 -7.41
CA SER A 53 -1.08 -9.94 -7.82
C SER A 53 -0.79 -8.44 -7.98
N TYR A 54 0.36 -7.99 -7.49
CA TYR A 54 0.91 -6.65 -7.74
C TYR A 54 1.15 -6.33 -9.22
N LYS A 55 0.99 -7.30 -10.13
CA LYS A 55 1.08 -7.12 -11.58
C LYS A 55 -0.28 -6.84 -12.24
N ASP A 56 -1.39 -7.01 -11.52
CA ASP A 56 -2.73 -6.70 -12.06
C ASP A 56 -2.95 -5.19 -12.10
N LYS A 57 -2.69 -4.59 -13.26
CA LYS A 57 -2.86 -3.15 -13.50
C LYS A 57 -4.30 -2.68 -13.28
N LYS A 58 -5.31 -3.50 -13.57
CA LYS A 58 -6.71 -3.10 -13.39
C LYS A 58 -7.03 -2.95 -11.90
N LYS A 59 -6.59 -3.91 -11.09
CA LYS A 59 -6.74 -3.85 -9.63
C LYS A 59 -5.91 -2.73 -9.03
N LEU A 60 -4.70 -2.50 -9.51
CA LEU A 60 -3.87 -1.37 -9.09
C LEU A 60 -4.52 -0.02 -9.41
N ASP A 61 -5.03 0.17 -10.63
CA ASP A 61 -5.68 1.42 -11.00
C ASP A 61 -6.96 1.66 -10.19
N PHE A 62 -7.72 0.60 -9.90
CA PHE A 62 -8.84 0.70 -8.98
C PHE A 62 -8.38 1.11 -7.57
N PHE A 63 -7.33 0.49 -7.04
CA PHE A 63 -6.77 0.84 -5.74
C PHE A 63 -6.31 2.30 -5.68
N ILE A 64 -5.49 2.74 -6.63
CA ILE A 64 -4.92 4.09 -6.71
C ILE A 64 -6.02 5.16 -6.76
N LYS A 65 -7.12 4.90 -7.47
CA LYS A 65 -8.26 5.83 -7.57
C LYS A 65 -9.00 6.05 -6.25
N ASN A 66 -8.86 5.13 -5.29
CA ASN A 66 -9.59 5.13 -4.01
C ASN A 66 -8.71 5.49 -2.81
N ILE A 67 -7.47 5.92 -3.03
CA ILE A 67 -6.54 6.34 -1.96
C ILE A 67 -6.05 7.77 -2.21
N ASP A 68 -5.56 8.43 -1.16
CA ASP A 68 -5.00 9.79 -1.21
C ASP A 68 -3.47 9.80 -1.05
N LEU A 69 -2.90 8.76 -0.42
CA LEU A 69 -1.46 8.55 -0.25
C LEU A 69 -1.19 7.05 -0.24
N ALA A 70 -0.08 6.63 -0.86
CA ALA A 70 0.39 5.25 -0.77
C ALA A 70 1.61 5.12 0.16
N THR A 71 1.68 4.01 0.88
CA THR A 71 2.87 3.55 1.59
C THR A 71 3.02 2.03 1.40
N PHE A 72 4.14 1.47 1.82
CA PHE A 72 4.42 0.05 1.68
C PHE A 72 5.07 -0.49 2.95
N GLU A 73 4.78 -1.76 3.21
CA GLU A 73 5.16 -2.46 4.44
C GLU A 73 6.63 -2.94 4.44
N PHE A 74 7.10 -3.47 3.32
CA PHE A 74 8.37 -4.18 3.22
C PHE A 74 9.04 -3.97 1.86
N GLU A 75 10.33 -4.29 1.78
CA GLU A 75 11.17 -4.02 0.61
C GLU A 75 10.96 -4.97 -0.56
N ASN A 76 10.37 -6.14 -0.35
CA ASN A 76 10.14 -7.14 -1.40
C ASN A 76 8.90 -6.87 -2.27
N ILE A 77 8.21 -5.73 -2.07
CA ILE A 77 7.22 -5.26 -3.05
C ILE A 77 7.94 -5.01 -4.38
N PRO A 78 7.43 -5.46 -5.54
CA PRO A 78 8.09 -5.24 -6.81
C PRO A 78 8.30 -3.76 -7.10
N PHE A 79 9.55 -3.33 -7.32
CA PHE A 79 9.86 -1.92 -7.61
C PHE A 79 9.03 -1.37 -8.78
N LYS A 80 8.82 -2.16 -9.84
CA LYS A 80 8.00 -1.78 -10.99
C LYS A 80 6.55 -1.44 -10.62
N THR A 81 6.01 -2.05 -9.57
CA THR A 81 4.67 -1.73 -9.07
C THR A 81 4.67 -0.37 -8.38
N LEU A 82 5.63 -0.12 -7.48
CA LEU A 82 5.73 1.15 -6.76
C LEU A 82 6.07 2.32 -7.69
N ASP A 83 6.97 2.13 -8.66
CA ASP A 83 7.31 3.12 -9.71
C ASP A 83 6.08 3.47 -10.58
N TYR A 84 5.20 2.49 -10.83
CA TYR A 84 3.94 2.73 -11.54
C TYR A 84 2.92 3.51 -10.70
N VAL A 85 2.87 3.25 -9.40
CA VAL A 85 1.98 3.94 -8.45
C VAL A 85 2.43 5.39 -8.25
N GLU A 86 3.74 5.63 -8.07
CA GLU A 86 4.34 6.95 -7.85
C GLU A 86 4.05 7.93 -8.99
N LYS A 87 3.93 7.43 -10.22
CA LYS A 87 3.54 8.24 -11.40
C LYS A 87 2.11 8.78 -11.35
N LYS A 88 1.27 8.28 -10.44
CA LYS A 88 -0.15 8.65 -10.33
C LYS A 88 -0.53 9.25 -9.00
N ILE A 89 0.14 8.85 -7.93
CA ILE A 89 -0.13 9.33 -6.58
C ILE A 89 1.17 9.33 -5.77
N ASN A 90 1.26 10.21 -4.78
CA ASN A 90 2.39 10.23 -3.87
C ASN A 90 2.54 8.88 -3.16
N VAL A 91 3.78 8.37 -3.17
CA VAL A 91 4.19 7.19 -2.40
C VAL A 91 5.22 7.65 -1.38
N SER A 92 5.04 7.26 -0.12
CA SER A 92 5.97 7.55 0.96
C SER A 92 6.35 6.27 1.72
N PRO A 93 7.65 5.97 1.90
CA PRO A 93 8.81 6.72 1.39
C PRO A 93 8.94 6.61 -0.14
N ASN A 94 9.85 7.40 -0.74
CA ASN A 94 10.05 7.38 -2.20
C ASN A 94 10.50 5.97 -2.67
N PRO A 95 9.83 5.35 -3.66
CA PRO A 95 10.15 4.01 -4.15
C PRO A 95 11.57 3.78 -4.63
N SER A 96 12.31 4.83 -5.01
CA SER A 96 13.73 4.71 -5.39
C SER A 96 14.59 4.06 -4.32
N ILE A 97 14.22 4.15 -3.04
CA ILE A 97 14.91 3.46 -1.94
C ILE A 97 14.91 1.94 -2.10
N ILE A 98 13.82 1.37 -2.63
CA ILE A 98 13.68 -0.08 -2.85
C ILE A 98 14.69 -0.56 -3.88
N LYS A 99 14.96 0.24 -4.92
CA LYS A 99 15.95 -0.11 -5.95
C LYS A 99 17.34 -0.32 -5.35
N THR A 100 17.70 0.48 -4.35
CA THR A 100 18.97 0.33 -3.63
C THR A 100 18.94 -0.87 -2.69
N LEU A 101 17.86 -1.07 -1.95
CA LEU A 101 17.76 -2.16 -0.95
C LEU A 101 17.68 -3.57 -1.58
N GLN A 102 17.13 -3.69 -2.79
CA GLN A 102 17.02 -4.97 -3.49
C GLN A 102 18.31 -5.39 -4.22
N ASP A 103 19.25 -4.47 -4.44
CA ASP A 103 20.51 -4.75 -5.11
C ASP A 103 21.58 -5.17 -4.09
N ARG A 104 21.80 -6.49 -3.95
CA ARG A 104 22.72 -7.08 -2.95
C ARG A 104 24.17 -7.25 -3.44
N LEU A 105 24.43 -6.96 -4.71
CA LEU A 105 25.76 -7.12 -5.33
C LEU A 105 26.45 -5.78 -5.57
N LYS A 106 25.73 -4.68 -5.37
CA LYS A 106 26.32 -3.35 -5.20
C LYS A 106 26.97 -3.18 -3.84
#